data_AF-A0A182M2N9-F1
#
_entry.id   AF-A0A182M2N9-F1
#
_cell.length_a   1.000
_cell.length_b   1.000
_cell.length_c   1.000
_cell.angle_alpha   90.00
_cell.angle_beta   90.00
_cell.angle_gamma   90.00
#
_symmetry.space_group_name_H-M   'P 1'
#
loop_
_entity.id
_entity.type
_entity.pdbx_description
1 polymer ?
#
loop_
_entity_poly.entity_id
_entity_poly.type
_entity_poly.pdbx_seq_one_letter_code
_entity_poly.pdbx_strand_id
1 'polypeptide(L)'
;MNSVDEIEDFYGVYLLVSKSTNPKFAGRTYIGYTVDPNRRIKQHNRGEDGGGAKRTSNRGPWTMVLIVHGFPNNISALRFEWAWQQPRASRRLKQIPELQKKLRNESNFEYNFRILSEMLRIGPWNRLPLVIRWLADEYHREFEAGKKPPLHMPICFGRIKKVTRKKKTKSTSKRKAHSQTTTETVSNQVKNSKIAINYDFDEYDLLVMGGEKIDDELNPAKKPPIATTVATDESVVISSDSESDKDIVQDGSQPATKDCTLCSRSMDLEEMKREGDLVLRCLQPSCPLVCHLECLAELVLEPGQYVPVEGDCPVCEGHFLWGDIIRKANGCSDLVEDAENVDLLELDDVSDEER
;
A
#
# COMPACT_ATOMS: atom_id res chain seq x y z
N MET A 1 14.07 -0.95 22.86
CA MET A 1 14.42 -0.20 21.63
C MET A 1 13.29 0.77 21.28
N ASN A 2 13.56 1.90 20.62
CA ASN A 2 12.56 2.91 20.21
C ASN A 2 12.68 3.23 18.71
N SER A 3 12.66 2.21 17.85
CA SER A 3 12.46 2.43 16.41
C SER A 3 11.10 3.09 16.17
N VAL A 4 11.06 4.03 15.23
CA VAL A 4 9.85 4.78 14.90
C VAL A 4 9.77 4.99 13.39
N ASP A 5 8.86 4.27 12.77
CA ASP A 5 8.82 4.20 11.32
C ASP A 5 8.09 5.42 10.74
N GLU A 6 8.70 6.02 9.72
CA GLU A 6 8.25 7.26 9.08
C GLU A 6 7.55 6.95 7.75
N ILE A 7 6.25 7.28 7.66
CA ILE A 7 5.43 6.98 6.48
C ILE A 7 4.76 8.28 5.97
N GLU A 8 4.90 8.58 4.67
CA GLU A 8 4.35 9.79 4.04
C GLU A 8 2.83 9.68 3.81
N ASP A 9 2.38 8.77 2.95
CA ASP A 9 0.97 8.56 2.61
C ASP A 9 0.33 7.45 3.45
N PHE A 10 0.26 7.71 4.77
CA PHE A 10 -0.28 6.75 5.73
C PHE A 10 -1.81 6.60 5.66
N TYR A 11 -2.27 5.37 5.43
CA TYR A 11 -3.65 4.91 5.62
C TYR A 11 -3.64 3.68 6.54
N GLY A 12 -4.37 3.73 7.66
CA GLY A 12 -4.40 2.60 8.60
C GLY A 12 -5.74 2.41 9.32
N VAL A 13 -6.06 1.15 9.62
CA VAL A 13 -7.22 0.72 10.38
C VAL A 13 -6.74 0.11 11.69
N TYR A 14 -7.21 0.63 12.81
CA TYR A 14 -6.70 0.31 14.14
C TYR A 14 -7.75 -0.32 15.05
N LEU A 15 -7.27 -1.12 16.01
CA LEU A 15 -8.03 -1.63 17.14
C LEU A 15 -7.62 -0.87 18.40
N LEU A 16 -8.60 -0.30 19.10
CA LEU A 16 -8.45 0.23 20.45
C LEU A 16 -8.97 -0.77 21.48
N VAL A 17 -8.36 -0.78 22.66
CA VAL A 17 -8.91 -1.38 23.88
C VAL A 17 -8.99 -0.32 24.98
N SER A 18 -10.11 -0.31 25.72
CA SER A 18 -10.28 0.56 26.89
C SER A 18 -9.58 -0.03 28.11
N LYS A 19 -8.70 0.77 28.71
CA LYS A 19 -8.04 0.58 30.02
C LYS A 19 -8.75 1.36 31.13
N SER A 20 -10.06 1.62 30.97
CA SER A 20 -10.85 2.27 32.02
C SER A 20 -10.85 1.45 33.30
N THR A 21 -10.67 2.10 34.45
CA THR A 21 -10.81 1.47 35.77
C THR A 21 -12.25 1.05 36.09
N ASN A 22 -13.23 1.57 35.35
CA ASN A 22 -14.63 1.19 35.47
C ASN A 22 -14.89 -0.17 34.77
N PRO A 23 -15.31 -1.23 35.47
CA PRO A 23 -15.54 -2.56 34.87
C PRO A 23 -16.57 -2.58 33.73
N LYS A 24 -17.47 -1.60 33.67
CA LYS A 24 -18.45 -1.45 32.58
C LYS A 24 -17.81 -1.07 31.24
N PHE A 25 -16.60 -0.49 31.27
CA PHE A 25 -15.88 0.03 30.12
C PHE A 25 -14.53 -0.67 29.87
N ALA A 26 -13.89 -1.20 30.92
CA ALA A 26 -12.69 -2.04 30.82
C ALA A 26 -12.86 -3.13 29.74
N GLY A 27 -11.83 -3.31 28.90
CA GLY A 27 -11.84 -4.35 27.86
C GLY A 27 -12.88 -4.15 26.74
N ARG A 28 -13.53 -2.99 26.65
CA ARG A 28 -14.28 -2.60 25.44
C ARG A 28 -13.32 -2.31 24.30
N THR A 29 -13.71 -2.70 23.09
CA THR A 29 -12.97 -2.40 21.86
C THR A 29 -13.64 -1.29 21.03
N TYR A 30 -12.83 -0.65 20.18
CA TYR A 30 -13.29 0.22 19.11
C TYR A 30 -12.36 0.06 17.90
N ILE A 31 -12.93 -0.21 16.73
CA ILE A 31 -12.20 -0.25 15.45
C ILE A 31 -12.40 1.10 14.75
N GLY A 32 -11.35 1.66 14.15
CA GLY A 32 -11.45 2.91 13.41
C GLY A 32 -10.40 3.06 12.31
N TYR A 33 -10.65 3.94 11.35
CA TYR A 33 -9.69 4.39 10.34
C TYR A 33 -8.95 5.68 10.74
N THR A 34 -7.69 5.83 10.32
CA THR A 34 -6.92 7.08 10.45
C THR A 34 -5.85 7.25 9.36
N VAL A 35 -5.51 8.52 9.11
CA VAL A 35 -4.31 8.95 8.36
C VAL A 35 -3.16 9.42 9.26
N ASP A 36 -3.38 9.43 10.59
CA ASP A 36 -2.43 9.84 11.63
C ASP A 36 -2.81 9.18 12.96
N PRO A 37 -2.13 8.08 13.38
CA PRO A 37 -2.50 7.34 14.59
C PRO A 37 -2.21 8.13 15.88
N ASN A 38 -1.12 8.89 15.93
CA ASN A 38 -0.69 9.68 17.09
C ASN A 38 -1.66 10.81 17.42
N ARG A 39 -2.19 11.49 16.41
CA ARG A 39 -3.28 12.46 16.58
C ARG A 39 -4.57 11.75 16.97
N ARG A 40 -4.91 10.64 16.33
CA ARG A 40 -6.20 9.97 16.52
C ARG A 40 -6.37 9.38 17.92
N ILE A 41 -5.34 8.77 18.50
CA ILE A 41 -5.40 8.26 19.88
C ILE A 41 -5.59 9.39 20.91
N LYS A 42 -4.94 10.54 20.69
CA LYS A 42 -5.14 11.76 21.51
C LYS A 42 -6.56 12.29 21.42
N GLN A 43 -7.18 12.27 20.24
CA GLN A 43 -8.60 12.64 20.08
C GLN A 43 -9.53 11.72 20.87
N HIS A 44 -9.36 10.40 20.76
CA HIS A 44 -10.16 9.43 21.53
C HIS A 44 -10.05 9.62 23.04
N ASN A 45 -8.85 9.92 23.54
CA ASN A 45 -8.60 10.15 24.97
C ASN A 45 -9.03 11.53 25.49
N ARG A 46 -9.29 12.50 24.60
CA ARG A 46 -9.94 13.78 24.93
C ARG A 46 -11.47 13.73 24.84
N GLY A 47 -12.05 12.63 24.35
CA GLY A 47 -13.50 12.50 24.16
C GLY A 47 -14.04 13.20 22.92
N GLU A 48 -15.38 13.30 22.84
CA GLU A 48 -16.11 13.83 21.68
C GLU A 48 -15.75 15.29 21.37
N ASP A 49 -15.65 16.14 22.39
CA ASP A 49 -15.27 17.55 22.26
C ASP A 49 -13.82 17.74 21.76
N GLY A 50 -12.98 16.73 21.95
CA GLY A 50 -11.62 16.66 21.40
C GLY A 50 -11.53 16.13 19.97
N GLY A 51 -12.66 15.91 19.28
CA GLY A 51 -12.74 15.27 17.96
C GLY A 51 -12.66 13.74 18.00
N GLY A 52 -12.76 13.14 19.18
CA GLY A 52 -12.88 11.69 19.35
C GLY A 52 -14.26 11.17 18.92
N ALA A 53 -14.37 9.86 18.66
CA ALA A 53 -15.67 9.28 18.33
C ALA A 53 -16.62 9.29 19.54
N LYS A 54 -17.90 9.63 19.34
CA LYS A 54 -18.95 9.54 20.38
C LYS A 54 -18.97 8.20 21.13
N ARG A 55 -18.75 7.09 20.42
CA ARG A 55 -18.68 5.74 21.02
C ARG A 55 -17.51 5.55 21.99
N THR A 56 -16.48 6.39 21.93
CA THR A 56 -15.28 6.36 22.78
C THR A 56 -15.26 7.40 23.90
N SER A 57 -16.13 8.42 23.83
CA SER A 57 -16.19 9.49 24.83
C SER A 57 -16.48 8.96 26.25
N ASN A 58 -15.78 9.49 27.25
CA ASN A 58 -15.89 9.14 28.68
C ASN A 58 -15.78 7.64 29.01
N ARG A 59 -15.06 6.88 28.18
CA ARG A 59 -14.88 5.41 28.29
C ARG A 59 -13.41 4.99 28.23
N GLY A 60 -12.49 5.94 28.30
CA GLY A 60 -11.06 5.72 28.29
C GLY A 60 -10.45 5.50 29.69
N PRO A 61 -9.11 5.57 29.81
CA PRO A 61 -8.16 5.78 28.71
C PRO A 61 -8.22 4.63 27.69
N TRP A 62 -8.04 4.98 26.41
CA TRP A 62 -7.94 4.06 25.29
C TRP A 62 -6.48 3.86 24.93
N THR A 63 -6.11 2.60 24.73
CA THR A 63 -4.83 2.18 24.14
C THR A 63 -5.10 1.71 22.72
N MET A 64 -4.33 2.19 21.74
CA MET A 64 -4.30 1.59 20.41
C MET A 64 -3.37 0.38 20.48
N VAL A 65 -3.90 -0.82 20.24
CA VAL A 65 -3.17 -2.07 20.51
C VAL A 65 -2.56 -2.67 19.25
N LEU A 66 -3.24 -2.50 18.13
CA LEU A 66 -2.85 -2.99 16.82
C LEU A 66 -3.33 -2.01 15.74
N ILE A 67 -2.55 -1.85 14.68
CA ILE A 67 -2.91 -1.11 13.48
C ILE A 67 -2.46 -1.86 12.22
N VAL A 68 -3.39 -2.07 11.29
CA VAL A 68 -3.10 -2.54 9.93
C VAL A 68 -2.91 -1.30 9.06
N HIS A 69 -1.83 -1.22 8.30
CA HIS A 69 -1.56 -0.11 7.39
C HIS A 69 -0.97 -0.61 6.05
N GLY A 70 -0.60 0.30 5.15
CA GLY A 70 -0.16 -0.07 3.79
C GLY A 70 -1.31 -0.15 2.76
N PHE A 71 -2.52 0.27 3.13
CA PHE A 71 -3.63 0.38 2.18
C PHE A 71 -3.29 1.36 1.05
N PRO A 72 -3.58 1.06 -0.23
CA PRO A 72 -3.22 1.91 -1.36
C PRO A 72 -4.00 3.24 -1.39
N ASN A 73 -5.16 3.30 -0.72
CA ASN A 73 -5.99 4.48 -0.61
C ASN A 73 -6.96 4.37 0.58
N ASN A 74 -7.65 5.48 0.88
CA ASN A 74 -8.67 5.55 1.92
C ASN A 74 -9.87 4.63 1.66
N ILE A 75 -10.30 4.41 0.41
CA ILE A 75 -11.47 3.58 0.09
C ILE A 75 -11.23 2.12 0.51
N SER A 76 -10.08 1.55 0.17
CA SER A 76 -9.69 0.19 0.58
C SER A 76 -9.62 0.07 2.11
N ALA A 77 -9.06 1.06 2.79
CA ALA A 77 -8.99 1.10 4.25
C ALA A 77 -10.39 1.19 4.91
N LEU A 78 -11.29 2.04 4.39
CA LEU A 78 -12.66 2.18 4.90
C LEU A 78 -13.51 0.93 4.66
N ARG A 79 -13.32 0.25 3.51
CA ARG A 79 -13.95 -1.04 3.21
C ARG A 79 -13.47 -2.14 4.18
N PHE A 80 -12.19 -2.14 4.54
CA PHE A 80 -11.63 -3.01 5.57
C PHE A 80 -12.20 -2.68 6.96
N GLU A 81 -12.20 -1.40 7.37
CA GLU A 81 -12.78 -0.95 8.65
C GLU A 81 -14.23 -1.41 8.80
N TRP A 82 -15.07 -1.18 7.78
CA TRP A 82 -16.47 -1.56 7.82
C TRP A 82 -16.66 -3.08 7.92
N ALA A 83 -15.89 -3.87 7.16
CA ALA A 83 -15.97 -5.33 7.21
C ALA A 83 -15.57 -5.87 8.59
N TRP A 84 -14.53 -5.31 9.20
CA TRP A 84 -14.07 -5.67 10.55
C TRP A 84 -15.10 -5.29 11.62
N GLN A 85 -15.76 -4.14 11.48
CA GLN A 85 -16.86 -3.73 12.35
C GLN A 85 -18.15 -4.55 12.16
N GLN A 86 -18.39 -5.08 10.96
CA GLN A 86 -19.66 -5.72 10.56
C GLN A 86 -19.47 -7.11 9.92
N PRO A 87 -18.86 -8.10 10.63
CA PRO A 87 -18.58 -9.43 10.07
C PRO A 87 -19.85 -10.18 9.61
N ARG A 88 -21.01 -9.88 10.21
CA ARG A 88 -22.31 -10.48 9.85
C ARG A 88 -22.92 -9.93 8.57
N ALA A 89 -22.65 -8.66 8.24
CA ALA A 89 -23.17 -8.00 7.04
C ALA A 89 -22.19 -8.10 5.86
N SER A 90 -20.89 -8.18 6.16
CA SER A 90 -19.83 -8.31 5.16
C SER A 90 -20.05 -9.54 4.29
N ARG A 91 -20.17 -9.32 2.96
CA ARG A 91 -20.42 -10.37 1.95
C ARG A 91 -19.46 -11.57 2.07
N ARG A 92 -18.21 -11.30 2.46
CA ARG A 92 -17.11 -12.26 2.60
C ARG A 92 -17.10 -12.96 3.95
N LEU A 93 -17.34 -12.21 5.04
CA LEU A 93 -17.23 -12.74 6.40
C LEU A 93 -18.50 -13.42 6.89
N LYS A 94 -19.68 -13.07 6.34
CA LYS A 94 -20.97 -13.71 6.67
C LYS A 94 -21.01 -15.21 6.39
N GLN A 95 -20.14 -15.69 5.49
CA GLN A 95 -20.04 -17.10 5.09
C GLN A 95 -19.22 -17.94 6.10
N ILE A 96 -18.55 -17.30 7.07
CA ILE A 96 -17.66 -17.94 8.05
C ILE A 96 -18.43 -18.07 9.38
N PRO A 97 -18.93 -19.26 9.75
CA PRO A 97 -19.82 -19.44 10.90
C PRO A 97 -19.19 -18.97 12.23
N GLU A 98 -17.89 -19.18 12.38
CA GLU A 98 -17.10 -18.86 13.57
C GLU A 98 -17.14 -17.35 13.86
N LEU A 99 -17.10 -16.51 12.83
CA LEU A 99 -17.09 -15.05 12.98
C LEU A 99 -18.47 -14.47 13.29
N GLN A 100 -19.55 -15.26 13.16
CA GLN A 100 -20.90 -14.73 13.35
C GLN A 100 -21.20 -14.42 14.82
N LYS A 101 -20.52 -15.08 15.77
CA LYS A 101 -20.73 -14.88 17.20
C LYS A 101 -19.41 -14.87 17.96
N LYS A 102 -19.36 -13.99 18.96
CA LYS A 102 -18.36 -14.01 20.02
C LYS A 102 -18.59 -15.22 20.92
N LEU A 103 -17.53 -15.92 21.30
CA LEU A 103 -17.59 -17.07 22.22
C LEU A 103 -17.80 -16.60 23.66
N ARG A 104 -18.37 -17.46 24.52
CA ARG A 104 -18.80 -17.09 25.88
C ARG A 104 -17.67 -16.58 26.77
N ASN A 105 -16.48 -17.19 26.66
CA ASN A 105 -15.32 -16.89 27.51
C ASN A 105 -14.28 -16.01 26.78
N GLU A 106 -14.57 -15.57 25.56
CA GLU A 106 -13.70 -14.73 24.74
C GLU A 106 -13.81 -13.27 25.20
N SER A 107 -12.71 -12.52 25.16
CA SER A 107 -12.72 -11.06 25.37
C SER A 107 -13.22 -10.34 24.11
N ASN A 108 -13.53 -9.04 24.20
CA ASN A 108 -13.85 -8.29 22.99
C ASN A 108 -12.60 -8.12 22.10
N PHE A 109 -11.41 -8.12 22.69
CA PHE A 109 -10.15 -8.03 21.98
C PHE A 109 -9.93 -9.30 21.12
N GLU A 110 -9.97 -10.48 21.73
CA GLU A 110 -9.78 -11.76 21.03
C GLU A 110 -10.79 -11.97 19.90
N TYR A 111 -12.06 -11.62 20.12
CA TYR A 111 -13.08 -11.69 19.06
C TYR A 111 -12.74 -10.82 17.84
N ASN A 112 -12.26 -9.59 18.08
CA ASN A 112 -11.87 -8.70 16.98
C ASN A 112 -10.55 -9.15 16.33
N PHE A 113 -9.60 -9.70 17.11
CA PHE A 113 -8.37 -10.28 16.57
C PHE A 113 -8.66 -11.51 15.69
N ARG A 114 -9.55 -12.41 16.13
CA ARG A 114 -9.99 -13.57 15.35
C ARG A 114 -10.67 -13.19 14.03
N ILE A 115 -11.50 -12.12 14.02
CA ILE A 115 -12.03 -11.56 12.76
C ILE A 115 -10.90 -11.07 11.85
N LEU A 116 -9.92 -10.35 12.42
CA LEU A 116 -8.77 -9.83 11.67
C LEU A 116 -7.95 -10.96 11.03
N SER A 117 -7.65 -12.03 11.76
CA SER A 117 -6.88 -13.19 11.26
C SER A 117 -7.57 -13.92 10.10
N GLU A 118 -8.90 -13.90 10.04
CA GLU A 118 -9.64 -14.38 8.85
C GLU A 118 -9.60 -13.35 7.71
N MET A 119 -9.77 -12.05 8.01
CA MET A 119 -9.75 -10.99 6.99
C MET A 119 -8.42 -10.92 6.22
N LEU A 120 -7.29 -11.04 6.91
CA LEU A 120 -5.96 -10.96 6.29
C LEU A 120 -5.68 -12.10 5.29
N ARG A 121 -6.44 -13.21 5.36
CA ARG A 121 -6.28 -14.39 4.50
C ARG A 121 -7.29 -14.48 3.36
N ILE A 122 -8.23 -13.53 3.26
CA ILE A 122 -9.35 -13.58 2.30
C ILE A 122 -9.26 -12.43 1.28
N GLY A 123 -9.51 -12.75 0.01
CA GLY A 123 -9.52 -11.78 -1.08
C GLY A 123 -10.61 -10.71 -0.93
N PRO A 124 -10.31 -9.41 -1.22
CA PRO A 124 -9.10 -8.91 -1.89
C PRO A 124 -7.98 -8.56 -0.92
N TRP A 125 -8.20 -8.65 0.41
CA TRP A 125 -7.28 -8.10 1.40
C TRP A 125 -5.96 -8.85 1.42
N ASN A 126 -5.99 -10.18 1.24
CA ASN A 126 -4.81 -11.06 1.14
C ASN A 126 -3.91 -10.84 -0.08
N ARG A 127 -4.18 -9.84 -0.93
CA ARG A 127 -3.30 -9.41 -2.05
C ARG A 127 -2.78 -7.98 -1.89
N LEU A 128 -3.19 -7.28 -0.82
CA LEU A 128 -2.74 -5.92 -0.56
C LEU A 128 -1.42 -5.95 0.23
N PRO A 129 -0.49 -4.99 0.00
CA PRO A 129 0.77 -4.89 0.72
C PRO A 129 0.54 -4.34 2.15
N LEU A 130 -0.22 -5.08 2.96
CA LEU A 130 -0.61 -4.67 4.30
C LEU A 130 0.46 -5.02 5.33
N VAL A 131 0.72 -4.09 6.23
CA VAL A 131 1.60 -4.29 7.39
C VAL A 131 0.73 -4.40 8.63
N ILE A 132 0.89 -5.47 9.41
CA ILE A 132 0.23 -5.65 10.70
C ILE A 132 1.19 -5.14 11.77
N ARG A 133 0.84 -4.08 12.50
CA ARG A 133 1.71 -3.57 13.57
C ARG A 133 1.07 -3.65 14.95
N TRP A 134 1.78 -4.28 15.87
CA TRP A 134 1.50 -4.26 17.30
C TRP A 134 2.07 -2.99 17.95
N LEU A 135 1.24 -2.32 18.74
CA LEU A 135 1.58 -1.05 19.41
C LEU A 135 1.61 -1.16 20.94
N ALA A 136 1.16 -2.29 21.49
CA ALA A 136 1.10 -2.56 22.93
C ALA A 136 1.32 -4.07 23.19
N ASP A 137 2.48 -4.40 23.74
CA ASP A 137 3.00 -5.78 23.81
C ASP A 137 2.12 -6.70 24.68
N GLU A 138 1.49 -6.16 25.72
CA GLU A 138 0.47 -6.83 26.56
C GLU A 138 -0.74 -7.40 25.77
N TYR A 139 -0.99 -6.87 24.57
CA TYR A 139 -2.03 -7.37 23.66
C TYR A 139 -1.48 -8.20 22.50
N HIS A 140 -0.16 -8.38 22.37
CA HIS A 140 0.40 -9.25 21.35
C HIS A 140 -0.24 -10.64 21.44
N ARG A 141 -0.62 -11.20 20.28
CA ARG A 141 -1.11 -12.56 20.15
C ARG A 141 -0.51 -13.16 18.89
N GLU A 142 -0.01 -14.38 19.04
CA GLU A 142 0.36 -15.19 17.89
C GLU A 142 -0.89 -15.59 17.09
N PHE A 143 -0.69 -15.78 15.79
CA PHE A 143 -1.72 -16.33 14.92
C PHE A 143 -1.79 -17.85 15.09
N GLU A 144 -3.00 -18.39 15.23
CA GLU A 144 -3.25 -19.84 15.29
C GLU A 144 -2.57 -20.57 14.10
N ALA A 145 -2.22 -21.84 14.29
CA ALA A 145 -1.63 -22.66 13.23
C ALA A 145 -2.48 -22.64 11.95
N GLY A 146 -1.85 -22.36 10.80
CA GLY A 146 -2.54 -22.17 9.52
C GLY A 146 -3.27 -20.83 9.34
N LYS A 147 -3.40 -20.00 10.38
CA LYS A 147 -4.07 -18.67 10.35
C LYS A 147 -3.12 -17.48 10.33
N LYS A 148 -1.84 -17.69 10.02
CA LYS A 148 -0.87 -16.62 9.77
C LYS A 148 -1.29 -15.79 8.54
N PRO A 149 -0.99 -14.48 8.50
CA PRO A 149 -1.16 -13.69 7.29
C PRO A 149 -0.22 -14.18 6.17
N PRO A 150 -0.48 -13.83 4.89
CA PRO A 150 0.42 -14.10 3.77
C PRO A 150 1.85 -13.57 3.99
N LEU A 151 2.84 -14.18 3.33
CA LEU A 151 4.27 -13.84 3.54
C LEU A 151 4.61 -12.37 3.22
N HIS A 152 3.95 -11.77 2.22
CA HIS A 152 4.11 -10.35 1.87
C HIS A 152 3.48 -9.35 2.85
N MET A 153 2.85 -9.83 3.94
CA MET A 153 2.29 -8.99 4.99
C MET A 153 3.15 -9.04 6.25
N PRO A 154 4.16 -8.16 6.39
CA PRO A 154 5.04 -8.20 7.54
C PRO A 154 4.29 -7.87 8.84
N ILE A 155 4.68 -8.56 9.91
CA ILE A 155 4.24 -8.30 11.28
C ILE A 155 5.34 -7.48 11.95
N CYS A 156 5.02 -6.25 12.35
CA CYS A 156 5.95 -5.33 12.98
C CYS A 156 5.52 -4.99 14.42
N PHE A 157 6.45 -4.42 15.18
CA PHE A 157 6.20 -3.92 16.53
C PHE A 157 6.53 -2.42 16.61
N GLY A 158 6.41 -1.82 17.80
CA GLY A 158 6.84 -0.44 18.03
C GLY A 158 5.89 0.64 17.48
N ARG A 159 6.34 1.90 17.49
CA ARG A 159 5.49 3.08 17.22
C ARG A 159 5.63 3.58 15.79
N ILE A 160 4.57 4.12 15.22
CA ILE A 160 4.58 4.77 13.89
C ILE A 160 4.58 6.29 14.07
N LYS A 161 5.30 7.04 13.22
CA LYS A 161 5.04 8.48 12.99
C LYS A 161 4.69 8.73 11.53
N LYS A 162 3.65 9.54 11.30
CA LYS A 162 3.44 10.12 9.98
C LYS A 162 4.46 11.22 9.76
N VAL A 163 5.09 11.27 8.59
CA VAL A 163 5.90 12.40 8.15
C VAL A 163 5.18 13.15 7.03
N THR A 164 5.32 14.47 7.02
CA THR A 164 4.81 15.30 5.92
C THR A 164 5.77 15.22 4.74
N ARG A 165 5.27 14.71 3.60
CA ARG A 165 6.00 14.65 2.34
C ARG A 165 6.71 15.96 2.02
N LYS A 166 8.04 15.91 1.92
CA LYS A 166 8.85 17.09 1.56
C LYS A 166 8.51 17.48 0.12
N LYS A 167 7.89 18.65 -0.08
CA LYS A 167 7.76 19.23 -1.43
C LYS A 167 9.16 19.37 -2.02
N LYS A 168 9.44 18.74 -3.18
CA LYS A 168 10.65 19.00 -3.96
C LYS A 168 10.69 20.48 -4.34
N THR A 169 11.42 21.28 -3.56
CA THR A 169 11.63 22.70 -3.84
C THR A 169 12.52 22.82 -5.07
N LYS A 170 11.94 23.19 -6.22
CA LYS A 170 12.74 23.72 -7.33
C LYS A 170 13.48 24.95 -6.81
N SER A 171 14.81 24.89 -6.78
CA SER A 171 15.68 25.97 -6.33
C SER A 171 15.70 27.11 -7.35
N THR A 172 14.73 28.01 -7.26
CA THR A 172 14.74 29.28 -7.99
C THR A 172 15.33 30.39 -7.13
N SER A 173 16.65 30.56 -7.25
CA SER A 173 17.37 31.70 -6.68
C SER A 173 16.88 33.02 -7.30
N LYS A 174 15.98 33.74 -6.61
CA LYS A 174 15.75 35.17 -6.85
C LYS A 174 15.84 35.98 -5.55
N ARG A 175 16.53 37.11 -5.67
CA ARG A 175 16.99 37.97 -4.57
C ARG A 175 15.82 38.73 -3.94
N LYS A 176 15.97 39.06 -2.65
CA LYS A 176 15.05 39.97 -1.94
C LYS A 176 15.02 41.35 -2.60
N ALA A 177 13.83 41.91 -2.73
CA ALA A 177 13.58 43.35 -2.68
C ALA A 177 12.37 43.59 -1.78
N HIS A 178 12.40 44.66 -1.00
CA HIS A 178 11.44 44.94 0.07
C HIS A 178 10.63 46.18 -0.31
N SER A 179 9.30 46.11 -0.26
CA SER A 179 8.46 47.30 -0.06
C SER A 179 7.10 46.88 0.48
N GLN A 180 6.54 47.71 1.36
CA GLN A 180 5.22 47.54 1.97
C GLN A 180 4.17 48.31 1.15
N THR A 181 2.88 48.09 1.47
CA THR A 181 1.92 49.12 1.97
C THR A 181 0.49 48.86 1.45
N THR A 182 -0.47 48.69 2.40
CA THR A 182 -1.95 48.92 2.29
C THR A 182 -2.80 48.18 1.22
N THR A 183 -4.10 47.89 1.35
CA THR A 183 -5.13 47.80 2.44
C THR A 183 -6.31 46.95 1.89
N GLU A 184 -7.45 46.87 2.60
CA GLU A 184 -8.80 46.51 2.07
C GLU A 184 -9.12 45.03 1.76
N THR A 185 -10.35 44.48 1.92
CA THR A 185 -11.45 44.70 2.91
C THR A 185 -12.38 43.45 2.98
N VAL A 186 -13.28 43.38 3.97
CA VAL A 186 -14.59 42.65 4.00
C VAL A 186 -14.63 41.09 3.99
N SER A 187 -14.79 40.53 5.20
CA SER A 187 -15.89 39.67 5.73
C SER A 187 -16.46 38.41 5.02
N ASN A 188 -16.88 37.47 5.88
CA ASN A 188 -18.07 36.59 5.79
C ASN A 188 -18.06 35.44 4.75
N GLN A 189 -18.71 34.28 4.99
CA GLN A 189 -19.26 33.70 6.22
C GLN A 189 -19.32 32.15 6.12
N VAL A 190 -19.72 31.50 7.20
CA VAL A 190 -19.78 30.03 7.36
C VAL A 190 -20.76 29.38 6.38
N LYS A 191 -20.32 28.33 5.68
CA LYS A 191 -21.20 27.40 4.97
C LYS A 191 -21.86 26.43 5.96
N ASN A 192 -23.17 26.22 5.87
CA ASN A 192 -23.82 25.06 6.46
C ASN A 192 -25.01 24.58 5.62
N SER A 193 -24.86 23.42 5.01
CA SER A 193 -25.96 22.65 4.42
C SER A 193 -25.57 21.18 4.40
N LYS A 194 -26.11 20.39 5.34
CA LYS A 194 -26.11 18.93 5.22
C LYS A 194 -27.10 18.55 4.13
N ILE A 195 -26.68 17.71 3.19
CA ILE A 195 -27.58 16.93 2.33
C ILE A 195 -27.20 15.47 2.53
N ALA A 196 -28.22 14.61 2.67
CA ALA A 196 -28.03 13.19 2.93
C ALA A 196 -27.53 12.49 1.66
N ILE A 197 -26.60 11.53 1.82
CA ILE A 197 -26.16 10.66 0.74
C ILE A 197 -26.80 9.30 0.98
N ASN A 198 -27.82 8.99 0.18
CA ASN A 198 -28.36 7.64 0.05
C ASN A 198 -27.44 6.92 -0.94
N TYR A 199 -26.79 5.84 -0.52
CA TYR A 199 -25.81 5.15 -1.37
C TYR A 199 -26.47 3.97 -2.09
N ASP A 200 -26.81 4.19 -3.35
CA ASP A 200 -27.10 3.12 -4.30
C ASP A 200 -25.79 2.44 -4.74
N PHE A 201 -25.86 1.25 -5.32
CA PHE A 201 -24.69 0.39 -5.50
C PHE A 201 -23.95 0.67 -6.81
N ASP A 202 -23.04 1.65 -6.80
CA ASP A 202 -22.38 2.13 -8.02
C ASP A 202 -21.38 1.14 -8.66
N GLU A 203 -21.46 1.10 -9.99
CA GLU A 203 -20.62 0.55 -11.08
C GLU A 203 -19.13 0.26 -10.79
N TYR A 204 -18.49 0.98 -9.87
CA TYR A 204 -17.07 0.79 -9.50
C TYR A 204 -16.79 -0.59 -8.88
N ASP A 205 -17.79 -1.25 -8.28
CA ASP A 205 -17.65 -2.61 -7.74
C ASP A 205 -17.67 -3.70 -8.83
N LEU A 206 -18.03 -3.36 -10.07
CA LEU A 206 -17.92 -4.23 -11.25
C LEU A 206 -16.57 -4.04 -11.98
N LEU A 207 -16.06 -2.80 -12.01
CA LEU A 207 -14.82 -2.45 -12.72
C LEU A 207 -13.56 -3.17 -12.19
N VAL A 208 -13.59 -3.65 -10.95
CA VAL A 208 -12.49 -4.39 -10.30
C VAL A 208 -12.50 -5.89 -10.66
N MET A 209 -13.57 -6.40 -11.27
CA MET A 209 -13.79 -7.84 -11.52
C MET A 209 -14.50 -8.03 -12.88
N GLY A 210 -13.74 -7.86 -13.98
CA GLY A 210 -14.28 -7.69 -15.34
C GLY A 210 -15.38 -8.67 -15.77
N GLY A 211 -16.40 -8.13 -16.43
CA GLY A 211 -17.49 -8.86 -17.08
C GLY A 211 -17.95 -8.10 -18.33
N GLU A 212 -18.26 -8.84 -19.40
CA GLU A 212 -18.45 -8.31 -20.75
C GLU A 212 -19.84 -7.67 -20.98
N LYS A 213 -19.96 -6.89 -22.06
CA LYS A 213 -21.21 -6.27 -22.50
C LYS A 213 -21.97 -7.18 -23.46
N ILE A 214 -23.30 -7.08 -23.44
CA ILE A 214 -24.18 -7.47 -24.56
C ILE A 214 -24.67 -6.18 -25.22
N ASP A 215 -24.92 -6.30 -26.52
CA ASP A 215 -25.08 -5.22 -27.49
C ASP A 215 -26.47 -4.55 -27.42
N ASP A 216 -26.57 -3.31 -27.90
CA ASP A 216 -27.57 -2.98 -28.93
C ASP A 216 -27.30 -1.61 -29.58
N GLU A 217 -27.70 -1.50 -30.85
CA GLU A 217 -27.43 -0.36 -31.74
C GLU A 217 -28.34 0.86 -31.47
N LEU A 218 -27.91 2.06 -31.92
CA LEU A 218 -28.60 2.81 -32.99
C LEU A 218 -27.93 4.17 -33.31
N ASN A 219 -27.39 4.26 -34.53
CA ASN A 219 -27.02 5.48 -35.27
C ASN A 219 -28.32 6.03 -35.95
N PRO A 220 -28.45 7.30 -36.44
CA PRO A 220 -27.70 7.73 -37.65
C PRO A 220 -27.40 9.24 -37.86
N ALA A 221 -26.17 9.52 -38.32
CA ALA A 221 -25.82 10.35 -39.50
C ALA A 221 -26.17 11.87 -39.62
N LYS A 222 -25.16 12.67 -40.03
CA LYS A 222 -25.00 13.18 -41.42
C LYS A 222 -23.60 13.83 -41.68
N LYS A 223 -23.22 13.94 -42.96
CA LYS A 223 -21.86 14.26 -43.49
C LYS A 223 -21.77 15.70 -44.11
N PRO A 224 -20.85 16.02 -45.07
CA PRO A 224 -19.59 16.80 -44.92
C PRO A 224 -19.62 18.05 -45.87
N PRO A 225 -18.61 18.49 -46.67
CA PRO A 225 -17.12 18.34 -46.70
C PRO A 225 -16.36 19.70 -46.93
N ILE A 226 -15.02 19.68 -47.15
CA ILE A 226 -14.32 20.11 -48.41
C ILE A 226 -12.77 20.19 -48.26
N ALA A 227 -12.09 19.91 -49.37
CA ALA A 227 -10.67 19.62 -49.64
C ALA A 227 -9.63 20.77 -49.53
N THR A 228 -8.33 20.41 -49.74
CA THR A 228 -7.23 21.07 -50.53
C THR A 228 -5.90 20.36 -50.12
N THR A 229 -5.27 19.43 -50.87
CA THR A 229 -4.28 19.56 -51.99
C THR A 229 -3.03 20.44 -51.65
N VAL A 230 -1.79 20.25 -52.14
CA VAL A 230 -1.13 19.49 -53.24
C VAL A 230 0.38 19.24 -52.88
N ALA A 231 1.09 18.32 -53.58
CA ALA A 231 2.54 18.39 -53.97
C ALA A 231 3.63 18.35 -52.84
N THR A 232 4.94 18.02 -52.99
CA THR A 232 5.90 17.46 -54.01
C THR A 232 7.27 17.31 -53.29
N ASP A 233 8.23 16.41 -53.59
CA ASP A 233 8.26 15.12 -54.31
C ASP A 233 9.63 14.38 -54.07
N GLU A 234 9.97 13.37 -54.89
CA GLU A 234 11.32 12.83 -55.32
C GLU A 234 12.67 13.23 -54.60
N SER A 235 13.75 12.42 -54.56
CA SER A 235 14.07 11.05 -55.05
C SER A 235 15.48 10.54 -54.61
N VAL A 236 15.83 9.32 -55.06
CA VAL A 236 17.17 8.70 -55.24
C VAL A 236 17.79 7.85 -54.11
N VAL A 237 18.03 6.58 -54.47
CA VAL A 237 18.87 5.56 -53.83
C VAL A 237 20.21 5.42 -54.57
N ILE A 238 21.34 5.21 -53.86
CA ILE A 238 22.53 4.49 -54.36
C ILE A 238 23.14 3.66 -53.20
N SER A 239 23.65 2.48 -53.53
CA SER A 239 24.07 1.41 -52.60
C SER A 239 25.60 1.28 -52.41
N SER A 240 25.98 0.39 -51.48
CA SER A 240 27.16 -0.52 -51.53
C SER A 240 28.52 -0.02 -51.03
N ASP A 241 28.88 -0.56 -49.85
CA ASP A 241 30.11 -1.31 -49.52
C ASP A 241 31.52 -0.75 -49.83
N SER A 242 32.37 -0.63 -48.79
CA SER A 242 33.59 -1.46 -48.61
C SER A 242 34.42 -1.04 -47.38
N GLU A 243 35.19 -1.98 -46.83
CA GLU A 243 35.90 -1.91 -45.55
C GLU A 243 37.24 -1.14 -45.58
N SER A 244 37.71 -0.62 -44.43
CA SER A 244 39.11 -0.73 -43.97
C SER A 244 39.36 -0.05 -42.60
N ASP A 245 40.29 -0.64 -41.83
CA ASP A 245 40.59 -0.29 -40.43
C ASP A 245 41.18 1.11 -40.20
N LYS A 246 40.94 1.63 -38.97
CA LYS A 246 42.00 2.22 -38.12
C LYS A 246 41.56 2.41 -36.68
N ASP A 247 42.37 1.88 -35.75
CA ASP A 247 42.24 2.11 -34.31
C ASP A 247 42.32 3.60 -33.96
N ILE A 248 41.29 4.11 -33.29
CA ILE A 248 41.39 5.30 -32.44
C ILE A 248 40.68 4.98 -31.12
N VAL A 249 41.45 4.92 -30.04
CA VAL A 249 40.91 4.83 -28.68
C VAL A 249 40.23 6.16 -28.36
N GLN A 250 38.90 6.17 -28.28
CA GLN A 250 38.12 7.27 -27.74
C GLN A 250 37.17 6.77 -26.65
N ASP A 251 37.23 7.48 -25.52
CA ASP A 251 36.32 7.38 -24.39
C ASP A 251 34.88 7.60 -24.88
N GLY A 252 34.12 6.50 -24.97
CA GLY A 252 32.83 6.44 -25.62
C GLY A 252 31.80 5.82 -24.68
N SER A 253 30.83 6.64 -24.26
CA SER A 253 29.67 6.20 -23.49
C SER A 253 28.94 5.06 -24.20
N GLN A 254 29.10 3.83 -23.71
CA GLN A 254 28.39 2.68 -24.24
C GLN A 254 26.86 2.91 -24.10
N PRO A 255 26.07 2.75 -25.16
CA PRO A 255 24.62 2.74 -25.02
C PRO A 255 24.23 1.58 -24.12
N ALA A 256 23.48 1.86 -23.05
CA ALA A 256 23.19 0.89 -22.00
C ALA A 256 22.07 -0.09 -22.41
N THR A 257 22.15 -0.67 -23.60
CA THR A 257 21.20 -1.65 -24.10
C THR A 257 21.40 -3.01 -23.43
N LYS A 258 20.32 -3.65 -22.97
CA LYS A 258 20.34 -5.04 -22.45
C LYS A 258 19.14 -5.82 -22.98
N ASP A 259 19.30 -7.11 -23.23
CA ASP A 259 18.20 -7.94 -23.70
C ASP A 259 17.37 -8.51 -22.56
N CYS A 260 16.06 -8.61 -22.78
CA CYS A 260 15.13 -9.25 -21.86
C CYS A 260 15.29 -10.77 -21.92
N THR A 261 15.69 -11.37 -20.80
CA THR A 261 15.88 -12.83 -20.65
C THR A 261 14.63 -13.68 -20.89
N LEU A 262 13.43 -13.07 -20.95
CA LEU A 262 12.16 -13.79 -21.13
C LEU A 262 11.58 -13.69 -22.55
N CYS A 263 11.82 -12.58 -23.26
CA CYS A 263 11.27 -12.37 -24.62
C CYS A 263 12.32 -12.01 -25.68
N SER A 264 13.60 -11.98 -25.32
CA SER A 264 14.76 -11.72 -26.20
C SER A 264 14.70 -10.41 -27.00
N ARG A 265 13.90 -9.43 -26.56
CA ARG A 265 13.87 -8.07 -27.10
C ARG A 265 14.83 -7.17 -26.33
N SER A 266 15.43 -6.21 -27.02
CA SER A 266 16.34 -5.23 -26.45
C SER A 266 15.60 -4.17 -25.61
N MET A 267 16.20 -3.79 -24.49
CA MET A 267 15.79 -2.72 -23.59
C MET A 267 16.86 -1.62 -23.61
N ASP A 268 16.51 -0.41 -24.03
CA ASP A 268 17.34 0.77 -23.79
C ASP A 268 17.10 1.26 -22.35
N LEU A 269 18.10 1.10 -21.48
CA LEU A 269 17.98 1.45 -20.06
C LEU A 269 17.91 2.96 -19.80
N GLU A 270 18.30 3.81 -20.75
CA GLU A 270 18.18 5.27 -20.62
C GLU A 270 16.84 5.78 -21.19
N GLU A 271 16.29 5.13 -22.21
CA GLU A 271 14.91 5.34 -22.67
C GLU A 271 13.90 4.97 -21.60
N MET A 272 13.97 3.74 -21.06
CA MET A 272 13.03 3.29 -20.04
C MET A 272 13.05 4.19 -18.79
N LYS A 273 14.23 4.69 -18.37
CA LYS A 273 14.33 5.68 -17.29
C LYS A 273 13.70 7.04 -17.62
N ARG A 274 13.74 7.49 -18.89
CA ARG A 274 13.10 8.74 -19.33
C ARG A 274 11.57 8.62 -19.28
N GLU A 275 11.04 7.46 -19.66
CA GLU A 275 9.60 7.20 -19.72
C GLU A 275 9.01 6.80 -18.36
N GLY A 276 9.85 6.25 -17.46
CA GLY A 276 9.48 5.84 -16.10
C GLY A 276 9.27 4.33 -15.95
N ASP A 277 9.67 3.56 -16.95
CA ASP A 277 9.52 2.11 -17.01
C ASP A 277 10.52 1.37 -16.10
N LEU A 278 10.07 0.23 -15.59
CA LEU A 278 10.83 -0.61 -14.67
C LEU A 278 11.48 -1.80 -15.37
N VAL A 279 12.79 -1.92 -15.17
CA VAL A 279 13.57 -3.11 -15.57
C VAL A 279 13.81 -3.97 -14.34
N LEU A 280 13.25 -5.17 -14.36
CA LEU A 280 13.29 -6.09 -13.24
C LEU A 280 14.56 -6.94 -13.26
N ARG A 281 15.03 -7.29 -12.05
CA ARG A 281 16.17 -8.17 -11.79
C ARG A 281 15.81 -9.12 -10.66
N CYS A 282 16.28 -10.36 -10.71
CA CYS A 282 16.11 -11.29 -9.60
C CYS A 282 16.72 -10.71 -8.30
N LEU A 283 16.17 -11.08 -7.14
CA LEU A 283 16.73 -10.70 -5.83
C LEU A 283 18.14 -11.24 -5.65
N GLN A 284 18.40 -12.49 -6.09
CA GLN A 284 19.69 -13.15 -5.93
C GLN A 284 20.80 -12.46 -6.75
N PRO A 285 21.90 -11.98 -6.14
CA PRO A 285 22.90 -11.14 -6.83
C PRO A 285 23.63 -11.81 -8.00
N SER A 286 23.78 -13.13 -7.97
CA SER A 286 24.44 -13.93 -9.01
C SER A 286 23.50 -14.41 -10.12
N CYS A 287 22.18 -14.17 -10.01
CA CYS A 287 21.22 -14.60 -11.01
C CYS A 287 21.22 -13.65 -12.23
N PRO A 288 21.35 -14.16 -13.47
CA PRO A 288 21.40 -13.31 -14.66
C PRO A 288 20.03 -12.81 -15.16
N LEU A 289 18.92 -13.06 -14.43
CA LEU A 289 17.59 -12.59 -14.82
C LEU A 289 17.55 -11.05 -14.93
N VAL A 290 17.25 -10.57 -16.15
CA VAL A 290 16.92 -9.17 -16.46
C VAL A 290 15.74 -9.17 -17.41
N CYS A 291 14.66 -8.48 -17.09
CA CYS A 291 13.43 -8.56 -17.88
C CYS A 291 12.52 -7.32 -17.73
N HIS A 292 11.59 -7.16 -18.67
CA HIS A 292 10.50 -6.18 -18.55
C HIS A 292 9.58 -6.53 -17.37
N LEU A 293 8.96 -5.49 -16.81
CA LEU A 293 7.86 -5.60 -15.84
C LEU A 293 6.77 -6.58 -16.31
N GLU A 294 6.27 -6.38 -17.53
CA GLU A 294 5.17 -7.17 -18.11
C GLU A 294 5.53 -8.64 -18.28
N CYS A 295 6.72 -8.94 -18.82
CA CYS A 295 7.13 -10.33 -19.08
C CYS A 295 7.24 -11.17 -17.80
N LEU A 296 7.74 -10.60 -16.69
CA LEU A 296 7.78 -11.33 -15.42
C LEU A 296 6.39 -11.36 -14.77
N ALA A 297 5.60 -10.30 -14.91
CA ALA A 297 4.24 -10.27 -14.40
C ALA A 297 3.39 -11.36 -15.03
N GLU A 298 3.32 -11.42 -16.36
CA GLU A 298 2.55 -12.41 -17.12
C GLU A 298 2.90 -13.87 -16.74
N LEU A 299 4.18 -14.14 -16.46
CA LEU A 299 4.65 -15.46 -16.06
C LEU A 299 4.17 -15.90 -14.66
N VAL A 300 4.06 -14.97 -13.71
CA VAL A 300 3.77 -15.27 -12.28
C VAL A 300 2.39 -14.76 -11.82
N LEU A 301 1.59 -14.20 -12.72
CA LEU A 301 0.26 -13.67 -12.41
C LEU A 301 -0.78 -14.78 -12.33
N GLU A 302 -1.44 -14.88 -11.18
CA GLU A 302 -2.59 -15.76 -11.00
C GLU A 302 -3.75 -15.40 -11.94
N PRO A 303 -4.47 -16.39 -12.52
CA PRO A 303 -5.61 -16.14 -13.39
C PRO A 303 -6.67 -15.23 -12.77
N GLY A 304 -7.11 -14.22 -13.54
CA GLY A 304 -8.10 -13.24 -13.10
C GLY A 304 -7.59 -12.21 -12.07
N GLN A 305 -6.28 -12.14 -11.84
CA GLN A 305 -5.64 -11.07 -11.07
C GLN A 305 -4.97 -10.06 -12.01
N TYR A 306 -4.60 -8.89 -11.48
CA TYR A 306 -3.90 -7.82 -12.23
C TYR A 306 -2.48 -7.54 -11.73
N VAL A 307 -2.17 -7.94 -10.50
CA VAL A 307 -0.87 -7.71 -9.85
C VAL A 307 -0.42 -9.02 -9.20
N PRO A 308 0.78 -9.53 -9.51
CA PRO A 308 1.34 -10.66 -8.80
C PRO A 308 1.63 -10.33 -7.34
N VAL A 309 1.61 -11.35 -6.49
CA VAL A 309 1.93 -11.22 -5.06
C VAL A 309 3.31 -11.80 -4.77
N GLU A 310 3.61 -12.94 -5.37
CA GLU A 310 4.84 -13.70 -5.23
C GLU A 310 5.03 -14.59 -6.46
N GLY A 311 6.19 -15.23 -6.59
CA GLY A 311 6.49 -16.18 -7.65
C GLY A 311 7.93 -16.69 -7.57
N ASP A 312 8.29 -17.58 -8.48
CA ASP A 312 9.63 -18.18 -8.56
C ASP A 312 10.42 -17.61 -9.74
N CYS A 313 11.73 -17.41 -9.55
CA CYS A 313 12.61 -16.94 -10.61
C CYS A 313 12.79 -18.04 -11.69
N PRO A 314 12.46 -17.81 -12.97
CA PRO A 314 12.58 -18.82 -14.03
C PRO A 314 14.02 -19.18 -14.44
N VAL A 315 15.02 -18.60 -13.76
CA VAL A 315 16.45 -18.77 -14.08
C VAL A 315 17.22 -19.43 -12.93
N CYS A 316 16.84 -19.17 -11.67
CA CYS A 316 17.52 -19.74 -10.50
C CYS A 316 16.56 -20.38 -9.48
N GLU A 317 15.28 -20.54 -9.82
CA GLU A 317 14.23 -21.18 -9.02
C GLU A 317 14.05 -20.58 -7.61
N GLY A 318 14.57 -19.37 -7.39
CA GLY A 318 14.44 -18.65 -6.13
C GLY A 318 13.08 -17.96 -6.03
N HIS A 319 12.28 -18.38 -5.05
CA HIS A 319 11.04 -17.71 -4.64
C HIS A 319 11.33 -16.25 -4.25
N PHE A 320 10.50 -15.33 -4.74
CA PHE A 320 10.50 -13.92 -4.37
C PHE A 320 9.08 -13.42 -4.05
N LEU A 321 9.00 -12.32 -3.31
CA LEU A 321 7.78 -11.51 -3.19
C LEU A 321 7.79 -10.42 -4.26
N TRP A 322 6.66 -10.19 -4.93
CA TRP A 322 6.56 -9.20 -6.02
C TRP A 322 6.94 -7.80 -5.55
N GLY A 323 6.52 -7.43 -4.32
CA GLY A 323 6.86 -6.15 -3.70
C GLY A 323 8.36 -5.91 -3.57
N ASP A 324 9.17 -6.95 -3.36
CA ASP A 324 10.62 -6.83 -3.18
C ASP A 324 11.35 -6.71 -4.51
N ILE A 325 10.87 -7.39 -5.56
CA ILE A 325 11.33 -7.19 -6.95
C ILE A 325 11.09 -5.74 -7.38
N ILE A 326 9.89 -5.20 -7.13
CA ILE A 326 9.55 -3.81 -7.45
C ILE A 326 10.38 -2.83 -6.60
N ARG A 327 10.61 -3.11 -5.31
CA ARG A 327 11.45 -2.29 -4.42
C ARG A 327 12.90 -2.22 -4.94
N LYS A 328 13.48 -3.35 -5.32
CA LYS A 328 14.82 -3.47 -5.90
C LYS A 328 14.91 -2.72 -7.24
N ALA A 329 13.89 -2.82 -8.11
CA ALA A 329 13.84 -2.09 -9.37
C ALA A 329 13.79 -0.56 -9.19
N ASN A 330 13.14 -0.07 -8.13
CA ASN A 330 13.10 1.35 -7.77
C ASN A 330 14.39 1.85 -7.07
N GLY A 331 15.40 1.01 -6.88
CA GLY A 331 16.67 1.38 -6.24
C GLY A 331 16.64 1.45 -4.71
N CYS A 332 15.57 0.98 -4.07
CA CYS A 332 15.52 0.81 -2.61
C CYS A 332 16.15 -0.54 -2.23
N SER A 333 17.44 -0.54 -1.88
CA SER A 333 18.21 -1.73 -1.52
C SER A 333 17.98 -2.25 -0.09
N ASP A 334 17.09 -1.62 0.67
CA ASP A 334 16.87 -1.90 2.08
C ASP A 334 16.00 -3.16 2.26
N LEU A 335 16.67 -4.32 2.25
CA LEU A 335 16.12 -5.64 2.57
C LEU A 335 16.78 -6.29 3.81
N VAL A 336 17.55 -5.52 4.59
CA VAL A 336 18.14 -5.98 5.85
C VAL A 336 18.22 -4.82 6.85
N GLU A 337 17.36 -4.88 7.87
CA GLU A 337 17.48 -4.34 9.25
C GLU A 337 16.07 -4.31 9.86
N ASP A 338 15.59 -5.47 10.35
CA ASP A 338 14.43 -5.60 11.27
C ASP A 338 14.14 -7.08 11.64
N ALA A 339 14.61 -8.04 10.83
CA ALA A 339 14.35 -9.47 11.04
C ALA A 339 15.21 -10.16 12.11
N GLU A 340 16.31 -9.54 12.57
CA GLU A 340 17.28 -10.17 13.48
C GLU A 340 17.09 -9.85 14.97
N ASN A 341 16.05 -9.08 15.36
CA ASN A 341 15.78 -8.81 16.78
C ASN A 341 14.80 -9.83 17.39
N VAL A 342 15.16 -11.12 17.31
CA VAL A 342 14.60 -12.21 18.12
C VAL A 342 15.66 -12.62 19.13
N ASP A 343 15.87 -11.77 20.13
CA ASP A 343 16.77 -12.12 21.23
C ASP A 343 16.12 -13.22 22.07
N LEU A 344 16.87 -14.28 22.38
CA LEU A 344 16.36 -15.36 23.23
C LEU A 344 16.15 -14.78 24.64
N LEU A 345 15.00 -15.10 25.24
CA LEU A 345 14.78 -14.79 26.66
C LEU A 345 15.78 -15.58 27.50
N GLU A 346 16.78 -14.89 28.06
CA GLU A 346 17.54 -15.41 29.19
C GLU A 346 16.55 -15.67 30.33
N LEU A 347 16.50 -16.92 30.77
CA LEU A 347 15.79 -17.32 31.98
C LEU A 347 16.74 -17.04 33.15
N ASP A 348 16.52 -15.94 33.85
CA ASP A 348 17.16 -15.72 35.15
C ASP A 348 16.69 -16.82 36.12
N ASP A 349 17.61 -17.70 36.52
CA ASP A 349 17.39 -18.70 37.55
C ASP A 349 16.97 -18.00 38.85
N VAL A 350 15.75 -18.25 39.30
CA VAL A 350 15.26 -17.74 40.58
C VAL A 350 15.91 -18.55 41.69
N SER A 351 17.01 -18.04 42.24
CA SER A 351 17.63 -18.61 43.43
C SER A 351 16.69 -18.49 44.63
N ASP A 352 16.21 -19.62 45.14
CA ASP A 352 15.64 -19.72 46.47
C ASP A 352 16.71 -19.32 47.51
N GLU A 353 16.51 -18.22 48.25
CA GLU A 353 16.96 -18.12 49.66
C GLU A 353 16.29 -16.95 50.42
N GLU A 354 15.91 -17.24 51.67
CA GLU A 354 15.48 -16.34 52.77
C GLU A 354 14.34 -15.32 52.50
N ARG A 355 13.12 -15.51 53.04
CA ARG A 355 12.85 -15.59 54.49
C ARG A 355 11.41 -15.99 54.83
#